data_AF-A0A838UK46-F1
#
_entry.id   AF-A0A838UK46-F1
#
_cell.length_a   1.000
_cell.length_b   1.000
_cell.length_c   1.000
_cell.angle_alpha   90.00
_cell.angle_beta   90.00
_cell.angle_gamma   90.00
#
_symmetry.space_group_name_H-M   'P 1'
#
loop_
_entity.id
_entity.type
_entity.pdbx_description
1 polymer ?
#
loop_
_entity_poly.entity_id
_entity_poly.type
_entity_poly.pdbx_seq_one_letter_code
_entity_poly.pdbx_strand_id
1 'polypeptide(L)' 'MIHLGFLASNRGSSLRAIVAAIETGDLAARACLVVSNNRAAPALAFAREHGIPGLCIPTIADPAGA' A
#
# COMPACT_ATOMS: atom_id res chain seq x y z
N MET A 1 -6.04 2.58 18.85
CA MET A 1 -5.27 1.93 17.77
C MET A 1 -5.47 2.72 16.50
N ILE A 2 -4.39 3.11 15.80
CA ILE A 2 -4.45 3.95 14.61
C ILE A 2 -4.58 3.08 13.35
N HIS A 3 -5.43 3.49 12.42
CA HIS A 3 -5.60 2.84 11.12
C HIS A 3 -4.83 3.63 10.05
N LEU A 4 -3.89 2.98 9.38
CA LEU A 4 -3.06 3.60 8.36
C LEU A 4 -3.47 3.14 6.95
N GLY A 5 -3.67 4.13 6.07
CA GLY A 5 -3.74 3.96 4.63
C GLY A 5 -2.49 4.55 3.98
N PHE A 6 -1.95 3.86 2.98
CA PHE A 6 -0.73 4.27 2.29
C PHE A 6 -1.02 4.67 0.86
N LEU A 7 -0.47 5.79 0.41
CA LEU A 7 -0.46 6.18 -1.00
C LEU A 7 0.95 5.93 -1.54
N ALA A 8 1.10 5.01 -2.49
CA ALA A 8 2.41 4.60 -3.00
C ALA A 8 2.38 4.31 -4.52
N SER A 9 3.04 5.16 -5.29
CA SER A 9 3.13 5.07 -6.77
C SER A 9 4.31 4.23 -7.28
N ASN A 10 5.29 3.96 -6.41
CA ASN A 10 6.57 3.34 -6.77
C ASN A 10 6.84 2.07 -5.92
N ARG A 11 8.09 1.85 -5.50
CA ARG A 11 8.53 0.66 -4.73
C ARG A 11 7.94 0.58 -3.31
N GLY A 12 7.49 1.70 -2.76
CA GLY A 12 6.91 1.78 -1.42
C GLY A 12 7.92 1.60 -0.29
N SER A 13 9.11 2.22 -0.36
CA SER A 13 10.14 2.12 0.71
C SER A 13 9.59 2.53 2.08
N SER A 14 8.89 3.65 2.17
CA SER A 14 8.25 4.10 3.43
C SER A 14 7.12 3.18 3.88
N LEU A 15 6.30 2.68 2.95
CA LEU A 15 5.28 1.67 3.23
C LEU A 15 5.90 0.43 3.89
N ARG A 16 6.99 -0.10 3.31
CA ARG A 16 7.69 -1.29 3.82
C ARG A 16 8.26 -1.07 5.21
N ALA A 17 8.90 0.07 5.45
CA ALA A 17 9.44 0.40 6.77
C ALA A 17 8.35 0.51 7.84
N ILE A 18 7.21 1.14 7.52
CA ILE A 18 6.10 1.31 8.46
C ILE A 18 5.38 -0.02 8.71
N VAL A 19 5.16 -0.84 7.67
CA VAL A 19 4.58 -2.18 7.84
C VAL A 19 5.49 -3.06 8.69
N ALA A 20 6.80 -3.04 8.47
CA ALA A 20 7.75 -3.76 9.32
C ALA A 20 7.65 -3.31 10.79
N ALA A 21 7.59 -2.00 11.06
CA ALA A 21 7.44 -1.48 12.43
C ALA A 21 6.10 -1.89 13.09
N ILE A 22 5.04 -2.06 12.29
CA ILE A 22 3.76 -2.58 12.79
C ILE A 22 3.89 -4.06 13.14
N GLU A 23 4.52 -4.85 12.26
CA GLU A 23 4.70 -6.29 12.44
C GLU A 23 5.63 -6.64 13.61
N THR A 24 6.65 -5.82 13.86
CA THR A 24 7.55 -5.97 15.03
C THR A 24 6.94 -5.43 16.33
N GLY A 25 5.83 -4.69 16.26
CA GLY A 25 5.17 -4.07 17.41
C GLY A 25 5.79 -2.74 17.86
N ASP A 26 6.79 -2.22 17.15
CA ASP A 26 7.39 -0.90 17.40
C ASP A 26 6.40 0.25 17.13
N LEU A 27 5.40 -0.01 16.28
CA LEU A 27 4.32 0.92 15.97
C LEU A 27 2.96 0.29 16.25
N ALA A 28 2.24 0.83 17.25
CA ALA A 28 0.88 0.42 17.61
C ALA A 28 -0.19 0.92 16.61
N ALA A 29 -0.13 0.42 15.38
CA ALA A 29 -1.05 0.75 14.30
C ALA A 29 -1.46 -0.50 13.50
N ARG A 30 -2.42 -0.34 12.59
CA ARG A 30 -2.83 -1.37 11.63
C ARG A 30 -2.73 -0.84 10.22
N ALA A 31 -1.99 -1.53 9.36
CA ALA A 31 -1.97 -1.26 7.92
C ALA A 31 -3.29 -1.76 7.29
N CYS A 32 -4.10 -0.84 6.78
CA CYS A 32 -5.46 -1.14 6.35
C CYS A 32 -5.65 -1.14 4.84
N LEU A 33 -4.85 -0.34 4.12
CA LEU A 33 -5.03 -0.12 2.69
C LEU A 33 -3.74 0.42 2.07
N VAL A 34 -3.43 -0.04 0.86
CA VAL A 34 -2.45 0.60 -0.03
C VAL A 34 -3.16 1.04 -1.30
N VAL A 35 -3.02 2.30 -1.66
CA VAL A 35 -3.55 2.86 -2.91
C VAL A 35 -2.40 3.30 -3.79
N SER A 36 -2.46 2.96 -5.07
CA SER A 36 -1.53 3.46 -6.09
C SER A 36 -2.30 4.09 -7.23
N ASN A 37 -1.69 5.05 -7.92
CA ASN A 37 -2.16 5.50 -9.22
C ASN A 37 -1.55 4.70 -10.38
N ASN A 38 -0.72 3.70 -10.10
CA ASN A 38 -0.06 2.85 -11.07
C ASN A 38 -0.34 1.37 -10.76
N ARG A 39 -1.05 0.66 -11.65
CA ARG A 39 -1.36 -0.78 -11.47
C ARG A 39 -0.11 -1.64 -11.33
N ALA A 40 0.99 -1.25 -11.97
CA ALA A 40 2.25 -1.97 -11.93
C ALA A 40 3.15 -1.56 -10.75
N ALA A 41 2.66 -0.73 -9.81
CA ALA A 41 3.46 -0.31 -8.67
C ALA A 41 3.87 -1.51 -7.79
N PRO A 42 5.17 -1.73 -7.54
CA PRO A 42 5.63 -2.81 -6.67
C PRO A 42 5.11 -2.71 -5.22
N ALA A 43 4.61 -1.54 -4.82
CA ALA A 43 3.92 -1.36 -3.54
C ALA A 43 2.61 -2.17 -3.43
N LEU A 44 1.87 -2.36 -4.54
CA LEU A 44 0.64 -3.17 -4.53
C LEU A 44 0.94 -4.66 -4.40
N ALA A 45 2.00 -5.13 -5.04
CA ALA A 45 2.48 -6.51 -4.88
C ALA A 45 2.88 -6.80 -3.43
N PHE A 46 3.63 -5.88 -2.81
CA PHE A 46 3.98 -5.95 -1.39
C PHE A 46 2.76 -5.96 -0.48
N ALA A 47 1.77 -5.09 -0.73
CA ALA A 47 0.54 -5.06 0.05
C ALA A 47 -0.15 -6.45 0.04
N ARG A 48 -0.27 -7.06 -1.15
CA ARG A 48 -0.85 -8.40 -1.31
C ARG A 48 -0.05 -9.48 -0.57
N GLU A 49 1.28 -9.43 -0.61
CA GLU A 49 2.16 -10.37 0.11
C GLU A 49 1.97 -10.31 1.63
N HIS A 50 1.69 -9.11 2.16
CA HIS A 50 1.47 -8.87 3.59
C HIS A 50 -0.02 -8.91 4.00
N GLY A 51 -0.91 -9.37 3.12
CA GLY A 51 -2.35 -9.47 3.41
C GLY A 51 -3.06 -8.11 3.57
N ILE A 52 -2.46 -7.03 3.07
CA ILE A 52 -3.02 -5.67 3.10
C ILE A 52 -3.81 -5.44 1.81
N PRO A 53 -5.09 -5.03 1.88
CA PRO A 53 -5.86 -4.66 0.69
C PRO A 53 -5.14 -3.61 -0.16
N GLY A 54 -5.06 -3.86 -1.47
CA GLY A 54 -4.45 -2.96 -2.45
C GLY A 54 -5.48 -2.47 -3.47
N LEU A 55 -5.53 -1.16 -3.72
CA LEU A 55 -6.39 -0.56 -4.75
C LEU A 55 -5.55 0.26 -5.73
N CYS A 56 -5.91 0.20 -7.02
CA CYS A 56 -5.38 1.13 -8.00
C CYS A 56 -6.45 2.16 -8.36
N ILE A 57 -6.13 3.44 -8.18
CA ILE A 57 -6.96 4.58 -8.59
C ILE A 57 -6.14 5.42 -9.58
N PRO A 58 -6.26 5.16 -10.88
CA PRO A 58 -5.46 5.84 -11.90
C PRO A 58 -5.84 7.33 -12.00
N THR A 59 -4.84 8.20 -12.16
CA THR A 59 -5.02 9.66 -12.24
C THR A 59 -5.30 10.17 -13.66
N ILE A 60 -5.07 9.33 -14.67
CA ILE A 60 -5.41 9.55 -16.08
C ILE A 60 -6.35 8.41 -16.46
N ALA A 61 -7.24 8.62 -17.45
CA ALA A 61 -8.10 7.57 -17.97
C ALA A 61 -7.25 6.31 -18.27
N ASP A 62 -7.44 5.28 -17.45
CA ASP A 62 -6.79 3.98 -17.62
C ASP A 62 -7.65 3.16 -18.57
N PRO A 63 -7.22 2.89 -19.81
CA PRO A 63 -8.00 2.10 -20.74
C PRO A 63 -8.22 0.67 -20.25
N ALA A 64 -7.41 0.19 -19.29
CA ALA A 64 -7.57 -1.09 -18.62
C ALA A 64 -8.38 -1.01 -17.32
N GLY A 65 -8.83 0.20 -16.95
CA GLY A 65 -9.58 0.55 -15.75
C GLY A 65 -11.04 0.12 -15.78
N ALA A 66 -11.31 -1.19 -15.71
CA ALA A 66 -12.57 -1.71 -15.17
C ALA A 66 -12.48 -1.81 -13.65
#